data_AF-A0A432UBQ0-F1
#
_entry.id   AF-A0A432UBQ0-F1
#
_cell.length_a   1.000
_cell.length_b   1.000
_cell.length_c   1.000
_cell.angle_alpha   90.00
_cell.angle_beta   90.00
_cell.angle_gamma   90.00
#
_symmetry.space_group_name_H-M   'P 1'
#
loop_
_entity.id
_entity.type
_entity.pdbx_description
1 polymer ?
#
loop_
_entity_poly.entity_id
_entity_poly.type
_entity_poly.pdbx_seq_one_letter_code
_entity_poly.pdbx_strand_id
1 'polypeptide(L)'
;MDFPVTCVHPSGRFIAGVHRPSYRVINNRMSSEILPLGKTTDNETVFNHANFPDEDLHIASADPVYEIPNAFPMWGVTYILGRIAEKNGAQHAGFSFKPAGSRHFSGSCAVDDIDLLKLPRVLLLAIAQTCTDPVLLSKLCPMAAGLVFSENGKPCGLRFREGNDGSLVPEILDHDLYDTLGNNPFLPDDLKALLLLNPGIQGTSPVVGEYSREDTHIWEYLRANSYIPWGHFAANMAQDSIRYSVKELDLGDITG
;
A
#
# COMPACT_ATOMS: atom_id res chain seq x y z
N MET A 1 -37.95 21.97 2.90
CA MET A 1 -38.17 20.55 3.24
C MET A 1 -37.15 19.80 2.42
N ASP A 2 -36.06 19.39 3.04
CA ASP A 2 -34.99 18.69 2.35
C ASP A 2 -35.38 17.22 2.26
N PHE A 3 -35.61 16.74 1.03
CA PHE A 3 -35.83 15.32 0.80
C PHE A 3 -34.56 14.57 1.22
N PRO A 4 -34.68 13.44 1.93
CA PRO A 4 -33.53 12.64 2.28
C PRO A 4 -32.90 12.10 0.98
N VAL A 5 -31.63 12.40 0.76
CA VAL A 5 -30.92 12.15 -0.50
C VAL A 5 -30.83 10.63 -0.73
N THR A 6 -31.49 10.12 -1.77
CA THR A 6 -31.44 8.71 -2.18
C THR A 6 -30.93 8.60 -3.61
N CYS A 7 -30.26 7.50 -3.94
CA CYS A 7 -29.89 7.21 -5.33
C CYS A 7 -31.07 6.69 -6.17
N VAL A 8 -32.25 6.44 -5.60
CA VAL A 8 -33.40 5.92 -6.36
C VAL A 8 -34.30 7.07 -6.80
N HIS A 9 -34.22 7.44 -8.08
CA HIS A 9 -35.11 8.43 -8.68
C HIS A 9 -36.55 7.87 -8.80
N PRO A 10 -37.62 8.69 -8.66
CA PRO A 10 -39.01 8.23 -8.79
C PRO A 10 -39.36 7.48 -10.09
N SER A 11 -38.55 7.65 -11.15
CA SER A 11 -38.67 6.88 -12.39
C SER A 11 -38.12 5.44 -12.30
N GLY A 12 -37.66 4.98 -11.13
CA GLY A 12 -37.01 3.68 -10.94
C GLY A 12 -35.58 3.60 -11.48
N ARG A 13 -34.91 4.73 -11.70
CA ARG A 13 -33.51 4.79 -12.15
C ARG A 13 -32.59 5.11 -10.99
N PHE A 14 -31.37 4.56 -11.03
CA PHE A 14 -30.31 4.98 -10.12
C PHE A 14 -29.66 6.27 -10.59
N ILE A 15 -29.42 7.19 -9.66
CA ILE A 15 -28.73 8.46 -9.88
C ILE A 15 -27.45 8.51 -9.05
N ALA A 16 -26.42 9.09 -9.62
CA ALA A 16 -25.14 9.36 -8.97
C ALA A 16 -24.66 10.75 -9.36
N GLY A 17 -24.03 11.46 -8.42
CA GLY A 17 -23.25 12.65 -8.70
C GLY A 17 -21.91 12.26 -9.34
N VAL A 18 -21.41 13.08 -10.26
CA VAL A 18 -20.07 12.91 -10.84
C VAL A 18 -19.27 14.17 -10.60
N HIS A 19 -18.30 14.07 -9.71
CA HIS A 19 -17.37 15.16 -9.42
C HIS A 19 -16.14 15.04 -10.31
N ARG A 20 -15.64 16.17 -10.82
CA ARG A 20 -14.40 16.26 -11.59
C ARG A 20 -13.48 17.27 -10.91
N PRO A 21 -12.73 16.85 -9.88
CA PRO A 21 -11.97 17.77 -9.06
C PRO A 21 -10.81 18.40 -9.84
N SER A 22 -10.54 19.67 -9.54
CA SER A 22 -9.28 20.34 -9.85
C SER A 22 -8.82 21.10 -8.62
N TYR A 23 -7.54 21.01 -8.28
CA TYR A 23 -7.01 21.59 -7.05
C TYR A 23 -5.51 21.86 -7.14
N ARG A 24 -5.02 22.70 -6.23
CA ARG A 24 -3.59 22.95 -6.01
C ARG A 24 -3.22 22.44 -4.62
N VAL A 25 -2.08 21.77 -4.53
CA VAL A 25 -1.49 21.33 -3.27
C VAL A 25 -0.20 22.11 -3.06
N ILE A 26 -0.09 22.77 -1.91
CA ILE A 26 1.15 23.42 -1.50
C ILE A 26 2.07 22.33 -0.94
N ASN A 27 3.30 22.28 -1.44
CA ASN A 27 4.29 21.35 -0.94
C ASN A 27 4.97 21.94 0.30
N ASN A 28 4.54 21.47 1.48
CA ASN A 28 5.09 21.85 2.78
C ASN A 28 6.13 20.87 3.30
N ARG A 29 6.62 19.95 2.45
CA ARG A 29 7.67 19.01 2.80
C ARG A 29 8.98 19.75 3.11
N MET A 30 9.72 19.30 4.12
CA MET A 30 10.96 19.94 4.58
C MET A 30 12.22 19.33 3.96
N SER A 31 12.18 18.03 3.64
CA SER A 31 13.32 17.26 3.16
C SER A 31 12.93 16.31 2.00
N SER A 32 13.93 15.85 1.25
CA SER A 32 13.73 14.87 0.17
C SER A 32 14.68 13.69 0.37
N GLU A 33 14.13 12.52 0.65
CA GLU A 33 14.89 11.29 0.84
C GLU A 33 14.91 10.45 -0.44
N ILE A 34 15.72 10.93 -1.40
CA ILE A 34 15.91 10.22 -2.66
C ILE A 34 16.80 8.99 -2.43
N LEU A 35 16.27 7.81 -2.74
CA LEU A 35 16.98 6.55 -2.59
C LEU A 35 16.70 5.58 -3.75
N PRO A 36 17.64 4.65 -4.04
CA PRO A 36 17.40 3.59 -4.99
C PRO A 36 16.43 2.56 -4.40
N LEU A 37 15.35 2.27 -5.11
CA LEU A 37 14.35 1.26 -4.72
C LEU A 37 14.71 -0.14 -5.20
N GLY A 38 15.47 -0.23 -6.29
CA GLY A 38 15.76 -1.51 -6.92
C GLY A 38 16.18 -1.39 -8.37
N LYS A 39 15.87 -2.42 -9.16
CA LYS A 39 16.29 -2.49 -10.56
C LYS A 39 15.22 -3.02 -11.49
N THR A 40 15.20 -2.52 -12.73
CA THR A 40 14.39 -3.05 -13.83
C THR A 40 14.92 -4.40 -14.34
N THR A 41 14.18 -5.02 -15.26
CA THR A 41 14.62 -6.23 -16.01
C THR A 41 15.91 -5.98 -16.78
N ASP A 42 16.12 -4.75 -17.27
CA ASP A 42 17.32 -4.33 -18.00
C ASP A 42 18.45 -3.87 -17.06
N ASN A 43 18.29 -4.09 -15.75
CA ASN A 43 19.25 -3.79 -14.70
C ASN A 43 19.51 -2.30 -14.48
N GLU A 44 18.61 -1.43 -14.94
CA GLU A 44 18.61 0.01 -14.65
C GLU A 44 18.11 0.26 -13.23
N THR A 45 18.66 1.26 -12.55
CA THR A 45 18.27 1.60 -11.18
C THR A 45 16.97 2.40 -11.15
N VAL A 46 16.03 1.96 -10.33
CA VAL A 46 14.76 2.67 -10.07
C VAL A 46 14.92 3.52 -8.82
N PHE A 47 14.57 4.79 -8.90
CA PHE A 47 14.59 5.75 -7.79
C PHE A 47 13.17 6.23 -7.46
N ASN A 48 12.97 6.71 -6.23
CA ASN A 48 11.70 7.24 -5.73
C ASN A 48 11.45 8.73 -6.04
N HIS A 49 12.09 9.31 -7.05
CA HIS A 49 11.94 10.74 -7.39
C HIS A 49 10.48 11.18 -7.56
N ALA A 50 9.62 10.31 -8.11
CA ALA A 50 8.20 10.59 -8.30
C ALA A 50 7.45 10.87 -6.97
N ASN A 51 7.95 10.36 -5.85
CA ASN A 51 7.36 10.57 -4.53
C ASN A 51 7.78 11.91 -3.92
N PHE A 52 8.83 12.57 -4.42
CA PHE A 52 9.39 13.79 -3.83
C PHE A 52 9.38 14.93 -4.86
N PRO A 53 8.21 15.48 -5.24
CA PRO A 53 8.14 16.61 -6.17
C PRO A 53 8.83 17.85 -5.58
N ASP A 54 9.54 18.63 -6.38
CA ASP A 54 10.25 19.83 -5.92
C ASP A 54 9.32 21.05 -5.74
N GLU A 55 8.18 21.06 -6.42
CA GLU A 55 7.26 22.20 -6.47
C GLU A 55 5.87 21.83 -5.94
N ASP A 56 5.05 22.87 -5.76
CA ASP A 56 3.62 22.73 -5.56
C ASP A 56 2.97 21.94 -6.70
N LEU A 57 1.98 21.13 -6.38
CA LEU A 57 1.29 20.30 -7.36
C LEU A 57 0.04 21.02 -7.84
N HIS A 58 -0.12 21.12 -9.16
CA HIS A 58 -1.35 21.57 -9.80
C HIS A 58 -2.06 20.41 -10.50
N ILE A 59 -3.19 19.97 -9.92
CA ILE A 59 -4.00 18.89 -10.46
C ILE A 59 -5.16 19.51 -11.23
N ALA A 60 -4.97 19.70 -12.54
CA ALA A 60 -5.97 20.31 -13.41
C ALA A 60 -7.18 19.40 -13.66
N SER A 61 -6.97 18.08 -13.68
CA SER A 61 -8.02 17.09 -13.89
C SER A 61 -7.74 15.83 -13.07
N ALA A 62 -8.30 15.75 -11.87
CA ALA A 62 -8.24 14.54 -11.05
C ALA A 62 -9.18 13.46 -11.61
N ASP A 63 -8.98 12.21 -11.15
CA ASP A 63 -9.88 11.10 -11.45
C ASP A 63 -11.32 11.46 -11.03
N PRO A 64 -12.34 11.26 -11.90
CA PRO A 64 -13.71 11.53 -11.53
C PRO A 64 -14.12 10.77 -10.26
N VAL A 65 -15.03 11.33 -9.48
CA VAL A 65 -15.55 10.67 -8.28
C VAL A 65 -17.05 10.53 -8.42
N TYR A 66 -17.52 9.29 -8.37
CA TYR A 66 -18.93 8.98 -8.27
C TYR A 66 -19.38 9.14 -6.83
N GLU A 67 -20.31 10.08 -6.60
CA GLU A 67 -21.05 10.23 -5.35
C GLU A 67 -22.37 9.47 -5.48
N ILE A 68 -22.53 8.40 -4.69
CA ILE A 68 -23.68 7.52 -4.76
C ILE A 68 -24.39 7.58 -3.41
N PRO A 69 -25.46 8.38 -3.27
CA PRO A 69 -26.29 8.35 -2.08
C PRO A 69 -26.83 6.94 -1.85
N ASN A 70 -26.95 6.51 -0.61
CA ASN A 70 -27.51 5.21 -0.36
C ASN A 70 -29.00 5.16 -0.74
N ALA A 71 -29.49 4.00 -1.19
CA ALA A 71 -30.92 3.81 -1.43
C ALA A 71 -31.75 4.11 -0.17
N PHE A 72 -31.16 3.81 0.99
CA PHE A 72 -31.64 4.15 2.33
C PHE A 72 -30.87 5.37 2.84
N PRO A 73 -31.44 6.59 2.82
CA PRO A 73 -30.69 7.83 3.06
C PRO A 73 -29.93 7.90 4.41
N MET A 74 -30.40 7.17 5.43
CA MET A 74 -29.73 7.06 6.73
C MET A 74 -28.36 6.37 6.68
N TRP A 75 -28.03 5.67 5.59
CA TRP A 75 -26.74 4.99 5.40
C TRP A 75 -25.71 5.87 4.69
N GLY A 76 -26.02 7.15 4.49
CA GLY A 76 -25.08 8.14 3.98
C GLY A 76 -24.81 7.98 2.49
N VAL A 77 -23.56 8.23 2.10
CA VAL A 77 -23.13 8.38 0.72
C VAL A 77 -21.83 7.61 0.51
N THR A 78 -21.76 6.84 -0.56
CA THR A 78 -20.55 6.14 -0.98
C THR A 78 -19.85 6.93 -2.07
N TYR A 79 -18.54 7.07 -1.96
CA TYR A 79 -17.71 7.70 -2.98
C TYR A 79 -16.81 6.66 -3.64
N ILE A 80 -16.76 6.65 -4.97
CA ILE A 80 -15.96 5.70 -5.75
C ILE A 80 -15.18 6.44 -6.83
N LEU A 81 -13.87 6.17 -6.91
CA LEU A 81 -13.02 6.68 -7.99
C LEU A 81 -13.46 6.12 -9.36
N GLY A 82 -13.51 7.00 -10.35
CA GLY A 82 -14.06 6.74 -11.68
C GLY A 82 -13.35 5.60 -12.37
N ARG A 83 -12.01 5.63 -12.40
CA ARG A 83 -11.21 4.54 -12.96
C ARG A 83 -11.47 3.19 -12.31
N ILE A 84 -11.76 3.15 -11.01
CA ILE A 84 -12.06 1.91 -10.27
C ILE A 84 -13.46 1.42 -10.62
N ALA A 85 -14.44 2.33 -10.69
CA ALA A 85 -15.80 2.02 -11.11
C ALA A 85 -15.83 1.47 -12.54
N GLU A 86 -15.10 2.08 -13.46
CA GLU A 86 -15.00 1.67 -14.87
C GLU A 86 -14.30 0.31 -15.01
N LYS A 87 -13.16 0.12 -14.35
CA LYS A 87 -12.42 -1.14 -14.35
C LYS A 87 -13.27 -2.31 -13.85
N ASN A 88 -14.02 -2.12 -12.77
CA ASN A 88 -14.85 -3.18 -12.18
C ASN A 88 -16.22 -3.33 -12.85
N GLY A 89 -16.76 -2.26 -13.45
CA GLY A 89 -18.05 -2.28 -14.14
C GLY A 89 -18.08 -3.26 -15.30
N ALA A 90 -16.93 -3.53 -15.92
CA ALA A 90 -16.78 -4.53 -16.99
C ALA A 90 -16.70 -6.00 -16.48
N GLN A 91 -16.55 -6.22 -15.17
CA GLN A 91 -16.33 -7.55 -14.57
C GLN A 91 -17.46 -7.92 -13.59
N HIS A 92 -18.65 -8.23 -14.12
CA HIS A 92 -19.78 -8.66 -13.29
C HIS A 92 -19.59 -10.01 -12.56
N ALA A 93 -18.57 -10.80 -12.94
CA ALA A 93 -18.35 -12.17 -12.45
C ALA A 93 -17.31 -12.29 -11.31
N GLY A 94 -16.78 -11.18 -10.78
CA GLY A 94 -15.62 -11.17 -9.88
C GLY A 94 -15.85 -11.65 -8.44
N PHE A 95 -17.09 -11.65 -7.93
CA PHE A 95 -17.39 -12.11 -6.57
C PHE A 95 -17.62 -13.62 -6.52
N SER A 96 -16.54 -14.38 -6.70
CA SER A 96 -16.50 -15.82 -6.44
C SER A 96 -15.67 -16.07 -5.18
N PHE A 97 -16.29 -16.62 -4.14
CA PHE A 97 -15.54 -17.24 -3.06
C PHE A 97 -14.90 -18.52 -3.62
N LYS A 98 -13.62 -18.46 -3.96
CA LYS A 98 -12.85 -19.68 -4.19
C LYS A 98 -12.79 -20.43 -2.87
N PRO A 99 -13.25 -21.69 -2.79
CA PRO A 99 -13.14 -22.45 -1.56
C PRO A 99 -11.66 -22.52 -1.17
N ALA A 100 -11.35 -22.03 0.03
CA ALA A 100 -10.02 -22.21 0.60
C ALA A 100 -9.79 -23.72 0.70
N GLY A 101 -8.90 -24.25 -0.14
CA GLY A 101 -8.52 -25.66 -0.04
C GLY A 101 -7.95 -25.89 1.36
N SER A 102 -8.67 -26.66 2.18
CA SER A 102 -8.21 -27.06 3.50
C SER A 102 -6.95 -27.91 3.34
N ARG A 103 -5.78 -27.30 3.53
CA ARG A 103 -4.52 -28.03 3.62
C ARG A 103 -4.17 -28.17 5.09
N HIS A 104 -4.54 -29.31 5.67
CA HIS A 104 -4.12 -29.69 7.02
C HIS A 104 -2.62 -30.00 7.00
N PHE A 105 -1.87 -29.43 7.95
CA PHE A 105 -0.50 -29.80 8.19
C PHE A 105 -0.44 -30.73 9.40
N SER A 106 0.04 -31.95 9.19
CA SER A 106 0.35 -32.91 10.26
C SER A 106 1.84 -33.24 10.18
N GLY A 107 2.65 -32.59 11.01
CA GLY A 107 4.07 -32.88 11.12
C GLY A 107 4.71 -32.14 12.29
N SER A 108 5.48 -32.85 13.11
CA SER A 108 6.42 -32.25 14.06
C SER A 108 7.76 -32.09 13.35
N CYS A 109 8.24 -30.86 13.17
CA CYS A 109 9.58 -30.61 12.63
C CYS A 109 10.45 -29.95 13.71
N ALA A 110 11.58 -30.59 13.99
CA ALA A 110 12.71 -29.92 14.65
C ALA A 110 13.28 -28.85 13.70
N VAL A 111 13.76 -27.74 14.26
CA VAL A 111 13.84 -26.42 13.59
C VAL A 111 15.10 -26.23 12.72
N ASP A 112 15.99 -27.20 12.60
CA ASP A 112 17.32 -26.91 12.03
C ASP A 112 17.49 -27.15 10.52
N ASP A 113 16.48 -27.66 9.79
CA ASP A 113 16.64 -27.89 8.33
C ASP A 113 15.30 -27.88 7.56
N ILE A 114 14.43 -26.91 7.88
CA ILE A 114 13.16 -26.76 7.17
C ILE A 114 13.40 -26.12 5.79
N ASP A 115 13.24 -26.93 4.74
CA ASP A 115 13.17 -26.45 3.36
C ASP A 115 11.85 -25.71 3.14
N LEU A 116 11.89 -24.38 3.30
CA LEU A 116 10.74 -23.48 3.17
C LEU A 116 10.03 -23.63 1.83
N LEU A 117 10.76 -23.93 0.75
CA LEU A 117 10.19 -24.11 -0.58
C LEU A 117 9.23 -25.31 -0.67
N LYS A 118 9.35 -26.28 0.25
CA LYS A 118 8.49 -27.46 0.30
C LYS A 118 7.26 -27.27 1.20
N LEU A 119 7.19 -26.18 1.97
CA LEU A 119 6.07 -25.96 2.87
C LEU A 119 4.80 -25.55 2.11
N PRO A 120 3.62 -26.05 2.52
CA PRO A 120 2.35 -25.51 2.07
C PRO A 120 2.25 -24.00 2.33
N ARG A 121 1.67 -23.25 1.40
CA ARG A 121 1.43 -21.80 1.51
C ARG A 121 0.82 -21.36 2.85
N VAL A 122 -0.14 -22.11 3.36
CA VAL A 122 -0.80 -21.81 4.65
C VAL A 122 0.21 -21.74 5.80
N LEU A 123 1.22 -22.61 5.79
CA LEU A 123 2.29 -22.58 6.78
C LEU A 123 3.25 -21.42 6.56
N LEU A 124 3.57 -21.09 5.32
CA LEU A 124 4.40 -19.93 5.01
C LEU A 124 3.76 -18.65 5.55
N LEU A 125 2.45 -18.48 5.35
CA LEU A 125 1.67 -17.38 5.92
C LEU A 125 1.64 -17.41 7.45
N ALA A 126 1.43 -18.59 8.06
CA ALA A 126 1.44 -18.72 9.50
C ALA A 126 2.82 -18.39 10.11
N ILE A 127 3.91 -18.82 9.46
CA ILE A 127 5.29 -18.47 9.86
C ILE A 127 5.49 -16.97 9.68
N ALA A 128 5.15 -16.40 8.52
CA ALA A 128 5.28 -14.97 8.26
C ALA A 128 4.53 -14.11 9.29
N GLN A 129 3.38 -14.58 9.79
CA GLN A 129 2.58 -13.84 10.77
C GLN A 129 3.06 -14.00 12.21
N THR A 130 3.56 -15.18 12.60
CA THR A 130 3.77 -15.52 14.02
C THR A 130 5.23 -15.74 14.41
N CYS A 131 6.13 -15.91 13.44
CA CYS A 131 7.54 -16.13 13.72
C CYS A 131 8.19 -14.87 14.30
N THR A 132 9.07 -15.07 15.28
CA THR A 132 9.86 -14.02 15.92
C THR A 132 11.35 -14.11 15.61
N ASP A 133 11.77 -15.09 14.79
CA ASP A 133 13.16 -15.27 14.37
C ASP A 133 13.42 -14.45 13.09
N PRO A 134 14.23 -13.37 13.17
CA PRO A 134 14.52 -12.51 12.03
C PRO A 134 15.25 -13.25 10.89
N VAL A 135 16.03 -14.30 11.21
CA VAL A 135 16.75 -15.08 10.20
C VAL A 135 15.77 -15.92 9.38
N LEU A 136 14.82 -16.57 10.04
CA LEU A 136 13.79 -17.36 9.36
C LEU A 136 12.87 -16.46 8.52
N LEU A 137 12.46 -15.30 9.05
CA LEU A 137 11.65 -14.32 8.31
C LEU A 137 12.38 -13.80 7.06
N SER A 138 13.67 -13.50 7.17
CA SER A 138 14.49 -13.05 6.03
C SER A 138 14.55 -14.09 4.91
N LYS A 139 14.51 -15.39 5.24
CA LYS A 139 14.48 -16.48 4.26
C LYS A 139 13.15 -16.58 3.51
N LEU A 140 12.06 -16.00 4.02
CA LEU A 140 10.76 -15.96 3.33
C LEU A 140 10.67 -14.82 2.31
N CYS A 141 11.46 -13.75 2.45
CA CYS A 141 11.40 -12.57 1.57
C CYS A 141 11.57 -12.91 0.07
N PRO A 142 12.54 -13.76 -0.35
CA PRO A 142 12.68 -14.15 -1.77
C PRO A 142 11.48 -14.95 -2.32
N MET A 143 10.66 -15.54 -1.44
CA MET A 143 9.43 -16.24 -1.84
C MET A 143 8.25 -15.28 -2.02
N ALA A 144 8.32 -14.10 -1.41
CA ALA A 144 7.28 -13.08 -1.44
C ALA A 144 7.48 -12.08 -2.57
N ALA A 145 8.74 -11.72 -2.89
CA ALA A 145 9.07 -10.72 -3.90
C ALA A 145 10.39 -11.01 -4.61
N GLY A 146 10.53 -10.47 -5.83
CA GLY A 146 11.78 -10.46 -6.58
C GLY A 146 12.79 -9.51 -5.93
N LEU A 147 13.82 -10.04 -5.27
CA LEU A 147 14.86 -9.25 -4.60
C LEU A 147 16.06 -8.99 -5.51
N VAL A 148 16.68 -7.82 -5.33
CA VAL A 148 18.00 -7.49 -5.84
C VAL A 148 19.01 -7.66 -4.71
N PHE A 149 20.12 -8.35 -4.98
CA PHE A 149 21.18 -8.60 -4.01
C PHE A 149 22.43 -7.78 -4.35
N SER A 150 23.09 -7.28 -3.31
CA SER A 150 24.42 -6.69 -3.38
C SER A 150 25.50 -7.75 -3.60
N GLU A 151 26.73 -7.34 -3.89
CA GLU A 151 27.89 -8.23 -4.02
C GLU A 151 28.13 -9.08 -2.77
N ASN A 152 27.75 -8.55 -1.59
CA ASN A 152 27.87 -9.24 -0.31
C ASN A 152 26.72 -10.22 -0.02
N GLY A 153 25.81 -10.46 -0.99
CA GLY A 153 24.68 -11.37 -0.84
C GLY A 153 23.54 -10.83 0.05
N LYS A 154 23.58 -9.54 0.43
CA LYS A 154 22.48 -8.90 1.17
C LYS A 154 21.45 -8.31 0.21
N PRO A 155 20.14 -8.46 0.46
CA PRO A 155 19.09 -7.74 -0.26
C PRO A 155 19.33 -6.22 -0.19
N CYS A 156 19.21 -5.54 -1.33
CA CYS A 156 19.42 -4.09 -1.42
C CYS A 156 18.36 -3.36 -2.26
N GLY A 157 17.38 -4.06 -2.82
CA GLY A 157 16.23 -3.47 -3.50
C GLY A 157 15.27 -4.53 -4.04
N LEU A 158 14.23 -4.07 -4.75
CA LEU A 158 13.27 -4.93 -5.46
C LEU A 158 13.54 -4.99 -6.97
N ARG A 159 13.12 -6.09 -7.60
CA ARG A 159 12.95 -6.14 -9.04
C ARG A 159 11.70 -5.35 -9.42
N PHE A 160 11.82 -4.53 -10.45
CA PHE A 160 10.72 -3.80 -11.04
C PHE A 160 10.44 -4.34 -12.44
N ARG A 161 9.14 -4.41 -12.75
CA ARG A 161 8.63 -4.78 -14.07
C ARG A 161 7.69 -3.70 -14.57
N GLU A 162 7.49 -3.64 -15.88
CA GLU A 162 6.45 -2.79 -16.45
C GLU A 162 5.05 -3.34 -16.13
N GLY A 163 4.18 -2.45 -15.68
CA GLY A 163 2.76 -2.66 -15.52
C GLY A 163 2.02 -2.51 -16.85
N ASN A 164 0.72 -2.82 -16.85
CA ASN A 164 -0.12 -2.78 -18.05
C ASN A 164 -0.30 -1.36 -18.62
N ASP A 165 -0.04 -0.34 -17.81
CA ASP A 165 -0.12 1.09 -18.14
C ASP A 165 1.27 1.72 -18.38
N GLY A 166 2.33 0.90 -18.45
CA GLY A 166 3.72 1.36 -18.59
C GLY A 166 4.34 1.87 -17.29
N SER A 167 3.63 1.83 -16.17
CA SER A 167 4.22 2.18 -14.87
C SER A 167 5.21 1.11 -14.40
N LEU A 168 6.29 1.50 -13.73
CA LEU A 168 7.17 0.54 -13.07
C LEU A 168 6.55 0.10 -11.75
N VAL A 169 6.35 -1.21 -11.60
CA VAL A 169 5.79 -1.81 -10.38
C VAL A 169 6.73 -2.86 -9.80
N PRO A 170 6.81 -2.98 -8.45
CA PRO A 170 7.59 -4.05 -7.84
C PRO A 170 7.09 -5.44 -8.27
N GLU A 171 8.03 -6.37 -8.43
CA GLU A 171 7.74 -7.77 -8.71
C GLU A 171 7.38 -8.51 -7.41
N ILE A 172 6.08 -8.51 -7.10
CA ILE A 172 5.52 -9.27 -5.98
C ILE A 172 5.11 -10.66 -6.49
N LEU A 173 5.64 -11.72 -5.85
CA LEU A 173 5.45 -13.12 -6.22
C LEU A 173 4.26 -13.76 -5.49
N ASP A 174 4.07 -13.43 -4.21
CA ASP A 174 2.90 -13.83 -3.41
C ASP A 174 2.46 -12.63 -2.55
N HIS A 175 1.36 -12.00 -2.96
CA HIS A 175 0.84 -10.79 -2.32
C HIS A 175 0.50 -10.98 -0.83
N ASP A 176 -0.19 -12.06 -0.47
CA ASP A 176 -0.56 -12.27 0.93
C ASP A 176 0.69 -12.49 1.79
N LEU A 177 1.69 -13.22 1.26
CA LEU A 177 2.95 -13.46 1.97
C LEU A 177 3.75 -12.18 2.12
N TYR A 178 3.83 -11.37 1.07
CA TYR A 178 4.50 -10.07 1.06
C TYR A 178 3.89 -9.11 2.09
N ASP A 179 2.57 -8.95 2.06
CA ASP A 179 1.86 -8.07 3.00
C ASP A 179 2.00 -8.59 4.44
N THR A 180 1.90 -9.90 4.65
CA THR A 180 2.05 -10.50 5.99
C THR A 180 3.47 -10.30 6.53
N LEU A 181 4.50 -10.50 5.70
CA LEU A 181 5.91 -10.32 6.11
C LEU A 181 6.23 -8.86 6.43
N GLY A 182 5.83 -7.92 5.58
CA GLY A 182 6.10 -6.49 5.79
C GLY A 182 5.47 -5.93 7.06
N ASN A 183 4.40 -6.57 7.56
CA ASN A 183 3.73 -6.22 8.81
C ASN A 183 4.22 -7.02 10.02
N ASN A 184 5.19 -7.94 9.88
CA ASN A 184 5.75 -8.66 11.01
C ASN A 184 6.75 -7.76 11.79
N PRO A 185 6.54 -7.49 13.08
CA PRO A 185 7.42 -6.63 13.88
C PRO A 185 8.87 -7.14 14.01
N PHE A 186 9.09 -8.46 13.89
CA PHE A 186 10.40 -9.10 14.03
C PHE A 186 11.17 -9.22 12.70
N LEU A 187 10.58 -8.79 11.58
CA LEU A 187 11.32 -8.66 10.34
C LEU A 187 12.41 -7.57 10.52
N PRO A 188 13.66 -7.78 10.06
CA PRO A 188 14.69 -6.75 10.11
C PRO A 188 14.25 -5.44 9.46
N ASP A 189 14.62 -4.30 10.06
CA ASP A 189 14.16 -2.96 9.63
C ASP A 189 14.66 -2.59 8.23
N ASP A 190 15.84 -3.05 7.84
CA ASP A 190 16.37 -2.90 6.48
C ASP A 190 15.49 -3.63 5.44
N LEU A 191 14.99 -4.82 5.79
CA LEU A 191 14.07 -5.56 4.94
C LEU A 191 12.65 -4.96 4.94
N LYS A 192 12.16 -4.44 6.07
CA LYS A 192 10.89 -3.72 6.13
C LYS A 192 10.92 -2.46 5.26
N ALA A 193 11.99 -1.68 5.35
CA ALA A 193 12.19 -0.48 4.55
C ALA A 193 12.17 -0.82 3.05
N LEU A 194 12.96 -1.81 2.65
CA LEU A 194 13.04 -2.30 1.27
C LEU A 194 11.70 -2.84 0.76
N LEU A 195 10.99 -3.63 1.57
CA LEU A 195 9.77 -4.32 1.16
C LEU A 195 8.53 -3.44 1.23
N LEU A 196 8.43 -2.48 2.14
CA LEU A 196 7.15 -1.83 2.40
C LEU A 196 7.24 -0.33 2.67
N LEU A 197 8.22 0.09 3.46
CA LEU A 197 8.17 1.43 4.07
C LEU A 197 8.77 2.52 3.18
N ASN A 198 9.73 2.19 2.30
CA ASN A 198 10.34 3.19 1.44
C ASN A 198 9.29 3.81 0.49
N PRO A 199 9.17 5.16 0.44
CA PRO A 199 8.30 5.82 -0.51
C PRO A 199 8.63 5.38 -1.93
N GLY A 200 7.60 4.99 -2.69
CA GLY A 200 7.75 4.45 -4.05
C GLY A 200 7.54 2.94 -4.16
N ILE A 201 7.70 2.18 -3.06
CA ILE A 201 7.43 0.73 -3.07
C ILE A 201 5.93 0.45 -3.19
N GLN A 202 5.10 1.13 -2.40
CA GLN A 202 3.64 0.97 -2.44
C GLN A 202 2.95 1.87 -3.50
N GLY A 203 3.74 2.49 -4.37
CA GLY A 203 3.26 3.36 -5.43
C GLY A 203 3.83 4.78 -5.37
N THR A 204 3.38 5.61 -6.31
CA THR A 204 3.96 6.92 -6.63
C THR A 204 3.24 8.09 -5.98
N SER A 205 2.55 7.86 -4.85
CA SER A 205 1.86 8.95 -4.16
C SER A 205 2.90 10.00 -3.70
N PRO A 206 2.74 11.28 -4.10
CA PRO A 206 3.67 12.33 -3.70
C PRO A 206 3.62 12.58 -2.19
N VAL A 207 4.77 12.78 -1.57
CA VAL A 207 4.93 13.32 -0.22
C VAL A 207 4.91 14.84 -0.33
N VAL A 208 3.94 15.46 0.32
CA VAL A 208 3.64 16.90 0.19
C VAL A 208 3.65 17.64 1.52
N GLY A 209 3.75 16.91 2.62
CA GLY A 209 3.92 17.45 3.95
C GLY A 209 4.84 16.54 4.76
N GLU A 210 5.47 17.14 5.76
CA GLU A 210 6.40 16.48 6.66
C GLU A 210 6.25 17.09 8.04
N TYR A 211 6.23 16.23 9.05
CA TYR A 211 6.40 16.63 10.42
C TYR A 211 7.53 15.81 11.02
N SER A 212 8.58 16.48 11.51
CA SER A 212 9.73 15.81 12.11
C SER A 212 10.12 16.54 13.39
N ARG A 213 10.03 15.83 14.52
CA ARG A 213 10.42 16.33 15.83
C ARG A 213 10.76 15.18 16.78
N GLU A 214 11.92 15.27 17.42
CA GLU A 214 12.38 14.29 18.40
C GLU A 214 12.35 12.87 17.78
N ASP A 215 11.56 11.95 18.33
CA ASP A 215 11.44 10.56 17.87
C ASP A 215 10.23 10.33 16.93
N THR A 216 9.51 11.41 16.55
CA THR A 216 8.35 11.39 15.66
C THR A 216 8.71 11.94 14.29
N HIS A 217 8.47 11.15 13.25
CA HIS A 217 8.63 11.56 11.86
C HIS A 217 7.43 11.08 11.04
N ILE A 218 6.75 11.99 10.34
CA ILE A 218 5.49 11.71 9.64
C ILE A 218 5.57 12.30 8.24
N TRP A 219 5.23 11.47 7.26
CA TRP A 219 5.00 11.87 5.88
C TRP A 219 3.52 12.06 5.61
N GLU A 220 3.15 13.21 5.03
CA GLU A 220 1.82 13.42 4.48
C GLU A 220 1.84 13.13 2.98
N TYR A 221 1.14 12.07 2.58
CA TYR A 221 1.03 11.65 1.19
C TYR A 221 -0.23 12.21 0.54
N LEU A 222 -0.09 12.74 -0.67
CA LEU A 222 -1.21 13.00 -1.57
C LEU A 222 -1.68 11.69 -2.22
N ARG A 223 -2.74 11.10 -1.66
CA ARG A 223 -3.39 9.87 -2.13
C ARG A 223 -4.34 10.17 -3.30
N ALA A 224 -3.83 9.97 -4.51
CA ALA A 224 -4.66 9.98 -5.73
C ALA A 224 -5.38 8.64 -5.98
N ASN A 225 -5.07 7.60 -5.18
CA ASN A 225 -5.58 6.24 -5.37
C ASN A 225 -6.71 5.81 -4.45
N SER A 226 -7.08 6.66 -3.51
CA SER A 226 -8.28 6.53 -2.70
C SER A 226 -8.96 7.89 -2.61
N TYR A 227 -10.29 7.90 -2.61
CA TYR A 227 -11.03 9.13 -2.35
C TYR A 227 -11.46 9.15 -0.89
N ILE A 228 -10.96 10.14 -0.14
CA ILE A 228 -11.45 10.47 1.18
C ILE A 228 -12.21 11.80 1.01
N PRO A 229 -13.51 11.84 1.35
CA PRO A 229 -14.28 13.07 1.26
C PRO A 229 -13.55 14.18 2.04
N TRP A 230 -13.38 15.34 1.41
CA TRP A 230 -12.80 16.54 2.03
C TRP A 230 -11.28 16.52 2.28
N GLY A 231 -10.54 15.52 1.81
CA GLY A 231 -9.08 15.56 1.86
C GLY A 231 -8.44 14.41 1.11
N HIS A 232 -7.44 14.68 0.26
CA HIS A 232 -6.70 13.63 -0.45
C HIS A 232 -5.42 13.21 0.28
N PHE A 233 -5.33 13.47 1.58
CA PHE A 233 -4.09 13.34 2.33
C PHE A 233 -4.13 12.14 3.26
N ALA A 234 -3.02 11.42 3.35
CA ALA A 234 -2.80 10.38 4.35
C ALA A 234 -1.46 10.62 5.03
N ALA A 235 -1.53 10.97 6.31
CA ALA A 235 -0.37 11.04 7.18
C ALA A 235 0.00 9.63 7.65
N ASN A 236 1.25 9.24 7.46
CA ASN A 236 1.82 7.97 7.89
C ASN A 236 3.15 8.24 8.59
N MET A 237 3.50 7.43 9.59
CA MET A 237 4.86 7.40 10.13
C MET A 237 5.87 7.19 9.01
N ALA A 238 6.98 7.93 9.06
CA ALA A 238 8.11 7.74 8.17
C ALA A 238 8.81 6.40 8.47
N GLN A 239 9.57 5.92 7.49
CA GLN A 239 10.24 4.62 7.52
C GLN A 239 11.18 4.44 8.72
N ASP A 240 11.66 5.54 9.31
CA ASP A 240 12.58 5.60 10.45
C ASP A 240 11.88 5.74 11.81
N SER A 241 10.56 5.93 11.85
CA SER A 241 9.80 6.17 13.09
C SER A 241 8.53 5.32 13.24
N ILE A 242 8.43 4.19 12.53
CA ILE A 242 7.26 3.30 12.60
C ILE A 242 7.01 2.80 14.04
N ARG A 243 5.73 2.76 14.43
CA ARG A 243 5.25 2.09 15.66
C ARG A 243 4.45 0.85 15.26
N TYR A 244 4.81 -0.31 15.79
CA TYR A 244 4.13 -1.58 15.49
C TYR A 244 3.07 -1.93 16.53
N SER A 245 3.10 -1.25 17.68
CA SER A 245 2.13 -1.42 18.76
C SER A 245 1.55 -0.07 19.17
N VAL A 246 0.25 -0.04 19.47
CA VAL A 246 -0.42 1.14 20.04
C VAL A 246 0.25 1.60 21.35
N LYS A 247 0.92 0.69 22.07
CA LYS A 247 1.64 1.01 23.31
C LYS A 247 2.94 1.78 23.08
N GLU A 248 3.44 1.79 21.85
CA GLU A 248 4.67 2.50 21.46
C GLU A 248 4.36 3.93 20.97
N LEU A 249 3.07 4.26 20.78
CA LEU A 249 2.65 5.62 20.45
C LEU A 249 2.84 6.54 21.66
N ASP A 250 3.43 7.70 21.42
CA ASP A 250 3.50 8.78 22.40
C ASP A 250 2.54 9.94 22.05
N LEU A 251 2.59 11.01 22.86
CA LEU A 251 1.75 12.18 22.64
C LEU A 251 2.21 13.00 21.41
N GLY A 252 3.51 13.01 21.10
CA GLY A 252 4.06 13.67 19.92
C GLY A 252 3.53 13.03 18.64
N ASP A 253 3.51 11.69 18.60
CA ASP A 253 2.95 10.89 17.51
C ASP A 253 1.46 11.21 17.21
N ILE A 254 0.69 11.58 18.23
CA ILE A 254 -0.75 11.87 18.12
C ILE A 254 -1.01 13.33 17.77
N THR A 255 -0.22 14.25 18.35
CA THR A 255 -0.49 15.69 18.25
C THR A 255 0.09 16.31 16.99
N GLY A 256 1.14 15.71 16.40
CA GLY A 256 1.88 16.34 15.30
C GLY A 256 2.42 17.70 15.75
#